data_AF-I2K9T5-F1
#
_entry.id   AF-I2K9T5-F1
#
_cell.length_a   1.000
_cell.length_b   1.000
_cell.length_c   1.000
_cell.angle_alpha   90.00
_cell.angle_beta   90.00
_cell.angle_gamma   90.00
#
_symmetry.space_group_name_H-M   'P 1'
#
loop_
_entity.id
_entity.type
_entity.pdbx_description
1 polymer ?
#
loop_
_entity_poly.entity_id
_entity_poly.type
_entity_poly.pdbx_seq_one_letter_code
_entity_poly.pdbx_strand_id
1 'polypeptide(L)'
;MKKISESKSMTDKDENYAFPWGFHIGDLYKDNESLPLYTLSSDGGFCLLYDSVSEAKADRLLESLCLELLSTMPHESLKVDLFDFGRKKFYNLSPLQYVQLYRTAYDPKLMSALFEELEEMVISRHKELLCCNRPTISEHNQKSKLKQVYHLVLINLENFPTEELELRRIKNFVESAVQAGVYVIAFGNQDIEQSENQTTQTILEHFKKLRVTEGEFAITKEIFEFVELLEDHTFKSLDLDKGALMQKALTNADIESLINPENIKLEENTKVN
;
A
#
# COMPACT_ATOMS: atom_id res chain seq x y z
N MET A 1 -31.50 -28.34 -37.89
CA MET A 1 -30.07 -28.40 -37.51
C MET A 1 -29.29 -27.33 -38.24
N LYS A 2 -28.97 -26.23 -37.55
CA LYS A 2 -27.90 -25.30 -37.93
C LYS A 2 -27.47 -24.61 -36.64
N LYS A 3 -26.37 -25.08 -36.05
CA LYS A 3 -25.71 -24.43 -34.91
C LYS A 3 -25.08 -23.16 -35.44
N ILE A 4 -25.55 -22.00 -34.97
CA ILE A 4 -24.79 -20.76 -35.04
C ILE A 4 -23.95 -20.73 -33.77
N SER A 5 -22.65 -20.93 -33.93
CA SER A 5 -21.65 -20.73 -32.90
C SER A 5 -21.43 -19.23 -32.74
N GLU A 6 -22.04 -18.63 -31.72
CA GLU A 6 -21.64 -17.31 -31.25
C GLU A 6 -20.40 -17.49 -30.36
N SER A 7 -19.23 -17.32 -30.97
CA SER A 7 -18.01 -16.99 -30.25
C SER A 7 -18.14 -15.55 -29.74
N LYS A 8 -18.64 -15.37 -28.52
CA LYS A 8 -18.48 -14.10 -27.81
C LYS A 8 -17.01 -13.93 -27.47
N SER A 9 -16.38 -12.97 -28.12
CA SER A 9 -15.04 -12.49 -27.83
C SER A 9 -14.96 -12.07 -26.36
N MET A 10 -14.15 -12.78 -25.57
CA MET A 10 -13.52 -12.19 -24.39
C MET A 10 -12.60 -11.10 -24.91
N THR A 11 -13.08 -9.87 -24.89
CA THR A 11 -12.21 -8.71 -24.98
C THR A 11 -11.37 -8.70 -23.71
N ASP A 12 -10.15 -9.24 -23.80
CA ASP A 12 -9.04 -8.91 -22.92
C ASP A 12 -8.93 -7.37 -22.93
N LYS A 13 -9.59 -6.71 -21.97
CA LYS A 13 -9.04 -5.46 -21.46
C LYS A 13 -7.80 -5.92 -20.72
N ASP A 14 -6.62 -5.66 -21.30
CA ASP A 14 -5.37 -5.66 -20.56
C ASP A 14 -5.54 -4.62 -19.45
N GLU A 15 -6.16 -5.04 -18.34
CA GLU A 15 -6.17 -4.26 -17.12
C GLU A 15 -4.72 -4.09 -16.73
N ASN A 16 -4.28 -2.83 -16.67
CA ASN A 16 -2.92 -2.49 -16.31
C ASN A 16 -2.67 -2.93 -14.86
N TYR A 17 -2.22 -4.16 -14.69
CA TYR A 17 -1.89 -4.78 -13.39
C TYR A 17 -0.50 -4.32 -12.89
N ALA A 18 -0.09 -3.12 -13.30
CA ALA A 18 1.11 -2.48 -12.80
C ALA A 18 0.76 -1.68 -11.55
N PHE A 19 1.68 -1.67 -10.59
CA PHE A 19 1.57 -0.72 -9.49
C PHE A 19 1.71 0.71 -10.05
N PRO A 20 1.01 1.71 -9.49
CA PRO A 20 1.15 3.10 -9.91
C PRO A 20 2.60 3.57 -9.91
N TRP A 21 2.92 4.52 -10.79
CA TRP A 21 4.27 5.06 -10.92
C TRP A 21 4.73 5.86 -9.68
N GLY A 22 3.79 6.23 -8.80
CA GLY A 22 4.09 6.98 -7.61
C GLY A 22 2.97 6.98 -6.58
N PHE A 23 3.28 7.46 -5.38
CA PHE A 23 2.31 7.70 -4.32
C PHE A 23 1.85 9.15 -4.39
N HIS A 24 0.56 9.35 -4.64
CA HIS A 24 -0.04 10.68 -4.62
C HIS A 24 -0.05 11.20 -3.18
N ILE A 25 0.64 12.30 -2.90
CA ILE A 25 0.70 12.87 -1.54
C ILE A 25 -0.07 14.18 -1.39
N GLY A 26 -0.55 14.75 -2.50
CA GLY A 26 -1.37 15.96 -2.54
C GLY A 26 -1.21 16.69 -3.87
N ASP A 27 -1.76 17.91 -3.97
CA ASP A 27 -1.62 18.73 -5.19
C ASP A 27 -0.96 20.08 -4.89
N LEU A 28 -0.29 20.62 -5.91
CA LEU A 28 0.17 22.00 -5.99
C LEU A 28 -0.90 22.86 -6.65
N TYR A 29 -1.33 23.90 -5.96
CA TYR A 29 -2.38 24.81 -6.44
C TYR A 29 -1.80 26.16 -6.84
N LYS A 30 -2.19 26.63 -8.02
CA LYS A 30 -1.98 28.01 -8.47
C LYS A 30 -3.23 28.49 -9.17
N ASP A 31 -3.84 29.55 -8.64
CA ASP A 31 -5.14 30.06 -9.09
C ASP A 31 -6.23 28.95 -9.12
N ASN A 32 -6.72 28.59 -10.31
CA ASN A 32 -7.73 27.54 -10.53
C ASN A 32 -7.12 26.25 -11.10
N GLU A 33 -5.79 26.15 -11.18
CA GLU A 33 -5.08 24.98 -11.68
C GLU A 33 -4.49 24.19 -10.51
N SER A 34 -4.50 22.87 -10.65
CA SER A 34 -3.92 21.93 -9.69
C SER A 34 -3.03 20.92 -10.40
N LEU A 35 -1.83 20.73 -9.89
CA LEU A 35 -0.88 19.71 -10.36
C LEU A 35 -0.70 18.65 -9.26
N PRO A 36 -1.03 17.37 -9.51
CA PRO A 36 -0.85 16.33 -8.52
C PRO A 36 0.64 16.07 -8.28
N LEU A 37 1.00 15.90 -7.01
CA LEU A 37 2.36 15.67 -6.54
C LEU A 37 2.51 14.24 -6.06
N TYR A 38 3.45 13.53 -6.65
CA TYR A 38 3.72 12.13 -6.36
C TYR A 38 5.16 11.94 -5.85
N THR A 39 5.34 11.02 -4.91
CA THR A 39 6.65 10.38 -4.68
C THR A 39 6.80 9.20 -5.63
N LEU A 40 8.02 8.78 -5.96
CA LEU A 40 8.24 7.69 -6.93
C LEU A 40 8.05 6.32 -6.27
N SER A 41 7.30 5.42 -6.91
CA SER A 41 7.15 4.06 -6.39
C SER A 41 8.45 3.25 -6.49
N SER A 42 9.38 3.65 -7.37
CA SER A 42 10.74 3.10 -7.44
C SER A 42 11.56 3.32 -6.18
N ASP A 43 11.20 4.29 -5.34
CA ASP A 43 11.83 4.51 -4.03
C ASP A 43 11.39 3.45 -2.99
N GLY A 44 10.47 2.53 -3.35
CA GLY A 44 9.94 1.51 -2.46
C GLY A 44 8.96 2.03 -1.41
N GLY A 45 8.83 3.35 -1.28
CA GLY A 45 7.96 4.02 -0.33
C GLY A 45 8.66 5.20 0.35
N PHE A 46 8.21 5.60 1.54
CA PHE A 46 8.73 6.76 2.25
C PHE A 46 8.45 6.70 3.76
N CYS A 47 9.16 7.52 4.53
CA CYS A 47 8.88 7.79 5.94
C CYS A 47 8.04 9.06 6.08
N LEU A 48 6.86 8.97 6.70
CA LEU A 48 6.03 10.10 7.10
C LEU A 48 6.25 10.43 8.57
N LEU A 49 7.01 11.49 8.84
CA LEU A 49 7.33 11.91 10.20
C LEU A 49 6.52 13.15 10.56
N TYR A 50 5.95 13.20 11.76
CA TYR A 50 5.08 14.30 12.17
C TYR A 50 5.35 14.75 13.60
N ASP A 51 5.05 16.01 13.93
CA ASP A 51 4.91 16.42 15.33
C ASP A 51 3.53 16.02 15.89
N SER A 52 3.38 16.06 17.22
CA SER A 52 2.15 15.62 17.88
C SER A 52 0.91 16.40 17.44
N VAL A 53 1.05 17.67 17.06
CA VAL A 53 -0.09 18.48 16.58
C VAL A 53 -0.52 18.11 15.16
N SER A 54 0.38 17.52 14.38
CA SER A 54 0.15 17.12 12.98
C SER A 54 -0.28 15.66 12.80
N GLU A 55 -0.33 14.86 13.87
CA GLU A 55 -0.70 13.42 13.80
C GLU A 55 -2.01 13.19 13.01
N ALA A 56 -3.07 13.93 13.33
CA ALA A 56 -4.35 13.79 12.63
C ALA A 56 -4.30 14.21 11.15
N LYS A 57 -3.34 15.05 10.75
CA LYS A 57 -3.12 15.42 9.34
C LYS A 57 -2.34 14.31 8.61
N ALA A 58 -1.33 13.74 9.27
CA ALA A 58 -0.58 12.59 8.76
C ALA A 58 -1.48 11.35 8.58
N ASP A 59 -2.30 11.02 9.58
CA ASP A 59 -3.23 9.89 9.52
C ASP A 59 -4.24 10.04 8.37
N ARG A 60 -4.75 11.26 8.13
CA ARG A 60 -5.66 11.55 7.01
C ARG A 60 -5.00 11.31 5.66
N LEU A 61 -3.76 11.77 5.49
CA LEU A 61 -2.97 11.53 4.28
C LEU A 61 -2.80 10.02 4.03
N LEU A 62 -2.34 9.26 5.04
CA LEU A 62 -2.12 7.81 4.91
C LEU A 62 -3.41 7.08 4.56
N GLU A 63 -4.52 7.41 5.23
CA GLU A 63 -5.81 6.77 4.96
C GLU A 63 -6.32 7.08 3.55
N SER A 64 -6.23 8.35 3.12
CA SER A 64 -6.63 8.76 1.77
C SER A 64 -5.77 8.11 0.68
N LEU A 65 -4.46 8.04 0.88
CA LEU A 65 -3.52 7.40 -0.04
C LEU A 65 -3.83 5.90 -0.18
N CYS A 66 -4.04 5.19 0.93
CA CYS A 66 -4.36 3.76 0.90
C CYS A 66 -5.67 3.51 0.14
N LEU A 67 -6.70 4.30 0.42
CA LEU A 67 -8.00 4.18 -0.23
C LEU A 67 -7.94 4.54 -1.72
N GLU A 68 -7.18 5.56 -2.09
CA GLU A 68 -6.97 5.92 -3.49
C GLU A 68 -6.33 4.78 -4.27
N LEU A 69 -5.23 4.21 -3.76
CA LEU A 69 -4.57 3.06 -4.37
C LEU A 69 -5.51 1.86 -4.52
N LEU A 70 -6.20 1.47 -3.43
CA LEU A 70 -7.16 0.35 -3.48
C LEU A 70 -8.33 0.61 -4.45
N SER A 71 -8.73 1.85 -4.63
CA SER A 71 -9.83 2.22 -5.54
C SER A 71 -9.42 2.34 -7.01
N THR A 72 -8.12 2.45 -7.29
CA THR A 72 -7.56 2.66 -8.63
C THR A 72 -6.96 1.39 -9.21
N MET A 73 -6.42 0.53 -8.35
CA MET A 73 -5.88 -0.75 -8.75
C MET A 73 -6.97 -1.80 -9.00
N PRO A 74 -6.72 -2.80 -9.88
CA PRO A 74 -7.64 -3.92 -10.09
C PRO A 74 -7.98 -4.64 -8.79
N HIS A 75 -9.13 -5.32 -8.75
CA HIS A 75 -9.54 -6.04 -7.54
C HIS A 75 -8.53 -7.10 -7.11
N GLU A 76 -8.36 -7.25 -5.79
CA GLU A 76 -7.41 -8.12 -5.09
C GLU A 76 -5.95 -7.96 -5.52
N SER A 77 -5.64 -6.96 -6.36
CA SER A 77 -4.28 -6.73 -6.84
C SER A 77 -3.41 -6.02 -5.82
N LEU A 78 -4.00 -5.40 -4.80
CA LEU A 78 -3.30 -4.72 -3.71
C LEU A 78 -3.90 -5.14 -2.37
N LYS A 79 -3.02 -5.42 -1.40
CA LYS A 79 -3.36 -5.53 0.02
C LYS A 79 -2.63 -4.46 0.82
N VAL A 80 -3.27 -3.97 1.87
CA VAL A 80 -2.67 -3.05 2.83
C VAL A 80 -2.45 -3.80 4.15
N ASP A 81 -1.20 -3.86 4.61
CA ASP A 81 -0.80 -4.58 5.81
C ASP A 81 -0.24 -3.55 6.83
N LEU A 82 -0.91 -3.37 7.97
CA LEU A 82 -0.53 -2.41 9.01
C LEU A 82 0.13 -3.09 10.21
N PHE A 83 1.30 -2.59 10.59
CA PHE A 83 1.94 -2.86 11.88
C PHE A 83 1.65 -1.70 12.84
N ASP A 84 0.68 -1.87 13.74
CA ASP A 84 0.35 -0.86 14.76
C ASP A 84 -0.31 -1.47 16.01
N PHE A 85 0.36 -1.36 17.16
CA PHE A 85 -0.19 -1.70 18.50
C PHE A 85 -1.05 -0.59 19.11
N GLY A 86 -1.14 0.54 18.43
CA GLY A 86 -1.82 1.73 18.91
C GLY A 86 -3.34 1.61 18.92
N ARG A 87 -3.97 2.76 19.18
CA ARG A 87 -5.41 2.90 19.03
C ARG A 87 -5.78 2.81 17.56
N LYS A 88 -6.98 2.34 17.27
CA LYS A 88 -7.51 2.30 15.90
C LYS A 88 -7.52 3.70 15.26
N LYS A 89 -6.69 3.93 14.25
CA LYS A 89 -6.55 5.21 13.51
C LYS A 89 -7.38 5.26 12.21
N PHE A 90 -7.30 4.20 11.41
CA PHE A 90 -7.87 4.17 10.05
C PHE A 90 -9.28 3.54 10.00
N TYR A 91 -10.28 4.33 10.37
CA TYR A 91 -11.67 3.88 10.44
C TYR A 91 -12.27 3.50 9.08
N ASN A 92 -11.91 4.21 8.01
CA ASN A 92 -12.40 3.96 6.65
C ASN A 92 -11.71 2.76 5.97
N LEU A 93 -10.50 2.38 6.41
CA LEU A 93 -9.87 1.14 5.99
C LEU A 93 -10.46 -0.09 6.69
N SER A 94 -11.03 0.08 7.88
CA SER A 94 -11.46 -1.04 8.72
C SER A 94 -12.50 -1.97 8.07
N PRO A 95 -13.52 -1.49 7.32
CA PRO A 95 -14.44 -2.37 6.61
C PRO A 95 -13.75 -3.27 5.58
N LEU A 96 -12.58 -2.87 5.06
CA LEU A 96 -11.84 -3.63 4.07
C LEU A 96 -11.16 -4.89 4.63
N GLN A 97 -11.15 -5.06 5.97
CA GLN A 97 -10.71 -6.30 6.61
C GLN A 97 -11.61 -7.49 6.25
N TYR A 98 -12.93 -7.26 6.11
CA TYR A 98 -13.89 -8.32 5.79
C TYR A 98 -13.69 -8.93 4.40
N VAL A 99 -13.13 -8.15 3.48
CA VAL A 99 -12.76 -8.58 2.11
C VAL A 99 -11.26 -8.82 1.96
N GLN A 100 -10.51 -8.91 3.08
CA GLN A 100 -9.08 -9.23 3.11
C GLN A 100 -8.16 -8.29 2.32
N LEU A 101 -8.61 -7.05 2.05
CA LEU A 101 -7.80 -6.01 1.40
C LEU A 101 -7.00 -5.18 2.41
N TYR A 102 -7.37 -5.24 3.68
CA TYR A 102 -6.66 -4.57 4.78
C TYR A 102 -6.45 -5.56 5.93
N ARG A 103 -5.24 -5.59 6.49
CA ARG A 103 -4.87 -6.41 7.65
C ARG A 103 -4.14 -5.55 8.67
N THR A 104 -4.33 -5.84 9.95
CA THR A 104 -3.65 -5.12 11.03
C THR A 104 -3.04 -6.13 11.99
N ALA A 105 -1.74 -6.05 12.18
CA ALA A 105 -1.02 -6.72 13.24
C ALA A 105 -0.92 -5.79 14.45
N TYR A 106 -1.62 -6.15 15.53
CA TYR A 106 -1.81 -5.31 16.72
C TYR A 106 -1.30 -5.96 18.02
N ASP A 107 -0.65 -7.12 17.94
CA ASP A 107 0.13 -7.70 19.03
C ASP A 107 1.45 -8.33 18.53
N PRO A 108 2.46 -8.55 19.39
CA PRO A 108 3.78 -9.05 18.97
C PRO A 108 3.74 -10.34 18.16
N LYS A 109 2.80 -11.24 18.49
CA LYS A 109 2.66 -12.51 17.78
C LYS A 109 2.14 -12.30 16.37
N LEU A 110 1.12 -11.45 16.20
CA LEU A 110 0.58 -11.09 14.88
C LEU A 110 1.60 -10.34 14.03
N MET A 111 2.39 -9.44 14.64
CA MET A 111 3.43 -8.72 13.90
C MET A 111 4.54 -9.65 13.43
N SER A 112 5.05 -10.52 14.31
CA SER A 112 6.04 -11.52 13.92
C SER A 112 5.54 -12.41 12.77
N ALA A 113 4.31 -12.92 12.89
CA ALA A 113 3.70 -13.76 11.85
C ALA A 113 3.52 -13.03 10.51
N LEU A 114 3.03 -11.77 10.54
CA LEU A 114 2.84 -10.97 9.34
C LEU A 114 4.18 -10.61 8.68
N PHE A 115 5.20 -10.28 9.47
CA PHE A 115 6.54 -10.02 8.95
C PHE A 115 7.15 -11.27 8.30
N GLU A 116 7.01 -12.44 8.93
CA GLU A 116 7.44 -13.72 8.36
C GLU A 116 6.72 -14.04 7.05
N GLU A 117 5.40 -13.85 6.96
CA GLU A 117 4.61 -14.03 5.73
C GLU A 117 5.14 -13.12 4.60
N LEU A 118 5.37 -11.85 4.90
CA LEU A 118 5.90 -10.88 3.92
C LEU A 118 7.33 -11.23 3.49
N GLU A 119 8.20 -11.61 4.42
CA GLU A 119 9.58 -11.98 4.14
C GLU A 119 9.66 -13.24 3.27
N GLU A 120 8.92 -14.30 3.62
CA GLU A 120 8.86 -15.53 2.83
C GLU A 120 8.36 -15.28 1.41
N MET A 121 7.35 -14.42 1.26
CA MET A 121 6.83 -14.01 -0.04
C MET A 121 7.87 -13.25 -0.86
N VAL A 122 8.57 -12.27 -0.27
CA VAL A 122 9.66 -11.54 -0.93
C VAL A 122 10.74 -12.53 -1.41
N ILE A 123 11.16 -13.45 -0.53
CA ILE A 123 12.17 -14.46 -0.84
C ILE A 123 11.72 -15.39 -1.98
N SER A 124 10.49 -15.91 -1.92
CA SER A 124 9.93 -16.79 -2.96
C SER A 124 9.86 -16.07 -4.31
N ARG A 125 9.39 -14.82 -4.34
CA ARG A 125 9.31 -14.01 -5.57
C ARG A 125 10.69 -13.84 -6.22
N HIS A 126 11.71 -13.50 -5.43
CA HIS A 126 13.10 -13.39 -5.92
C HIS A 126 13.66 -14.70 -6.45
N LYS A 127 13.32 -15.84 -5.81
CA LYS A 127 13.82 -17.16 -6.22
C LYS A 127 13.11 -17.73 -7.44
N GLU A 128 11.81 -17.47 -7.57
CA GLU A 128 10.94 -18.21 -8.48
C GLU A 128 10.39 -17.38 -9.64
N LEU A 129 10.19 -16.07 -9.44
CA LEU A 129 9.51 -15.21 -10.41
C LEU A 129 10.44 -14.18 -11.05
N LEU A 130 11.32 -13.57 -10.25
CA LEU A 130 12.19 -12.48 -10.70
C LEU A 130 13.43 -13.04 -11.39
N CYS A 131 13.77 -12.45 -12.54
CA CYS A 131 14.94 -12.83 -13.33
C CYS A 131 15.43 -11.65 -14.16
N CYS A 132 16.55 -11.79 -14.88
CA CYS A 132 17.11 -10.72 -15.69
C CYS A 132 16.14 -10.12 -16.74
N ASN A 133 15.12 -10.88 -17.18
CA ASN A 133 14.12 -10.41 -18.16
C ASN A 133 12.82 -9.89 -17.51
N ARG A 134 12.70 -10.03 -16.19
CA ARG A 134 11.58 -9.63 -15.33
C ARG A 134 12.12 -9.26 -13.94
N PRO A 135 12.89 -8.18 -13.81
CA PRO A 135 13.51 -7.82 -12.54
C PRO A 135 12.50 -7.41 -11.45
N THR A 136 11.26 -7.06 -11.82
CA THR A 136 10.23 -6.64 -10.86
C THR A 136 8.92 -7.41 -10.98
N ILE A 137 8.13 -7.43 -9.90
CA ILE A 137 6.76 -7.97 -9.92
C ILE A 137 5.86 -7.22 -10.89
N SER A 138 6.08 -5.91 -11.11
CA SER A 138 5.32 -5.18 -12.11
C SER A 138 5.57 -5.68 -13.53
N GLU A 139 6.81 -5.97 -13.90
CA GLU A 139 7.10 -6.57 -15.21
C GLU A 139 6.64 -8.03 -15.30
N HIS A 140 6.71 -8.78 -14.20
CA HIS A 140 6.12 -10.12 -14.15
C HIS A 140 4.61 -10.06 -14.37
N ASN A 141 3.91 -9.18 -13.67
CA ASN A 141 2.47 -8.99 -13.79
C ASN A 141 2.06 -8.49 -15.17
N GLN A 142 2.87 -7.71 -15.87
CA GLN A 142 2.57 -7.32 -17.25
C GLN A 142 2.68 -8.50 -18.23
N LYS A 143 3.58 -9.45 -18.00
CA LYS A 143 3.89 -10.54 -18.95
C LYS A 143 3.24 -11.89 -18.59
N SER A 144 2.89 -12.09 -17.33
CA SER A 144 2.35 -13.35 -16.80
C SER A 144 0.82 -13.38 -16.86
N LYS A 145 0.25 -14.57 -17.08
CA LYS A 145 -1.18 -14.82 -16.87
C LYS A 145 -1.53 -14.95 -15.39
N LEU A 146 -0.60 -15.47 -14.60
CA LEU A 146 -0.72 -15.58 -13.15
C LEU A 146 -0.16 -14.31 -12.52
N LYS A 147 -1.06 -13.36 -12.25
CA LYS A 147 -0.74 -12.10 -11.59
C LYS A 147 -0.44 -12.34 -10.11
N GLN A 148 0.40 -11.50 -9.55
CA GLN A 148 0.82 -11.51 -8.16
C GLN A 148 0.29 -10.26 -7.47
N VAL A 149 -0.21 -10.42 -6.26
CA VAL A 149 -0.76 -9.34 -5.43
C VAL A 149 0.38 -8.42 -4.95
N TYR A 150 0.20 -7.11 -5.05
CA TYR A 150 1.07 -6.12 -4.44
C TYR A 150 0.72 -5.92 -2.97
N HIS A 151 1.69 -5.48 -2.18
CA HIS A 151 1.49 -5.18 -0.77
C HIS A 151 1.94 -3.75 -0.47
N LEU A 152 1.07 -2.98 0.19
CA LEU A 152 1.42 -1.73 0.81
C LEU A 152 1.50 -1.96 2.32
N VAL A 153 2.70 -1.84 2.86
CA VAL A 153 3.00 -2.09 4.26
C VAL A 153 3.09 -0.76 5.00
N LEU A 154 2.21 -0.55 5.96
CA LEU A 154 2.25 0.60 6.85
C LEU A 154 2.96 0.19 8.15
N ILE A 155 4.04 0.89 8.51
CA ILE A 155 4.81 0.60 9.72
C ILE A 155 4.72 1.78 10.67
N ASN A 156 3.99 1.65 11.78
CA ASN A 156 4.08 2.60 12.87
C ASN A 156 5.41 2.37 13.61
N LEU A 157 6.39 3.25 13.40
CA LEU A 157 7.74 3.13 13.96
C LEU A 157 7.76 3.22 15.49
N GLU A 158 6.75 3.82 16.13
CA GLU A 158 6.64 3.89 17.58
C GLU A 158 6.22 2.55 18.20
N ASN A 159 5.54 1.70 17.41
CA ASN A 159 4.93 0.46 17.87
C ASN A 159 5.52 -0.79 17.19
N PHE A 160 6.43 -0.64 16.24
CA PHE A 160 7.02 -1.77 15.51
C PHE A 160 7.96 -2.57 16.44
N PRO A 161 7.95 -3.92 16.41
CA PRO A 161 8.61 -4.76 17.40
C PRO A 161 10.09 -4.94 17.03
N THR A 162 10.82 -3.84 17.08
CA THR A 162 12.19 -3.73 16.59
C THR A 162 13.21 -4.60 17.33
N GLU A 163 12.88 -5.03 18.55
CA GLU A 163 13.76 -5.87 19.39
C GLU A 163 13.59 -7.37 19.11
N GLU A 164 12.46 -7.79 18.54
CA GLU A 164 12.15 -9.19 18.24
C GLU A 164 12.69 -9.62 16.87
N LEU A 165 12.96 -8.66 15.98
CA LEU A 165 13.40 -8.91 14.62
C LEU A 165 14.91 -8.69 14.49
N GLU A 166 15.61 -9.68 13.92
CA GLU A 166 17.03 -9.56 13.62
C GLU A 166 17.26 -8.43 12.61
N LEU A 167 18.17 -7.50 12.93
CA LEU A 167 18.50 -6.34 12.08
C LEU A 167 18.79 -6.72 10.62
N ARG A 168 19.47 -7.85 10.39
CA ARG A 168 19.79 -8.35 9.05
C ARG A 168 18.53 -8.68 8.24
N ARG A 169 17.50 -9.26 8.87
CA ARG A 169 16.23 -9.56 8.21
C ARG A 169 15.55 -8.29 7.73
N ILE A 170 15.56 -7.25 8.56
CA ILE A 170 14.98 -5.94 8.21
C ILE A 170 15.73 -5.30 7.05
N LYS A 171 17.07 -5.28 7.07
CA LYS A 171 17.89 -4.77 5.96
C LYS A 171 17.57 -5.49 4.64
N ASN A 172 17.62 -6.82 4.66
CA ASN A 172 17.31 -7.62 3.48
C ASN A 172 15.88 -7.37 2.98
N PHE A 173 14.93 -7.22 3.90
CA PHE A 173 13.53 -6.97 3.58
C PHE A 173 13.37 -5.63 2.86
N VAL A 174 13.82 -4.51 3.46
CA VAL A 174 13.64 -3.18 2.85
C VAL A 174 14.36 -3.06 1.51
N GLU A 175 15.56 -3.64 1.36
CA GLU A 175 16.33 -3.63 0.12
C GLU A 175 15.69 -4.45 -1.01
N SER A 176 14.94 -5.51 -0.67
CA SER A 176 14.39 -6.46 -1.65
C SER A 176 12.91 -6.26 -1.94
N ALA A 177 12.19 -5.54 -1.07
CA ALA A 177 10.73 -5.41 -1.04
C ALA A 177 10.18 -4.84 -2.35
N VAL A 178 10.72 -3.71 -2.83
CA VAL A 178 10.17 -2.98 -4.00
C VAL A 178 10.15 -3.84 -5.26
N GLN A 179 11.24 -4.56 -5.55
CA GLN A 179 11.32 -5.46 -6.71
C GLN A 179 10.32 -6.62 -6.57
N ALA A 180 10.11 -7.09 -5.34
CA ALA A 180 9.12 -8.10 -5.00
C ALA A 180 7.68 -7.56 -4.88
N GLY A 181 7.41 -6.30 -5.27
CA GLY A 181 6.07 -5.72 -5.27
C GLY A 181 5.51 -5.40 -3.89
N VAL A 182 6.39 -5.22 -2.91
CA VAL A 182 6.07 -4.78 -1.54
C VAL A 182 6.58 -3.36 -1.38
N TYR A 183 5.69 -2.44 -1.01
CA TYR A 183 6.00 -1.03 -0.81
C TYR A 183 5.76 -0.66 0.64
N VAL A 184 6.62 0.17 1.23
CA VAL A 184 6.63 0.43 2.68
C VAL A 184 6.45 1.92 2.95
N ILE A 185 5.40 2.26 3.71
CA ILE A 185 5.26 3.60 4.29
C ILE A 185 5.44 3.47 5.79
N ALA A 186 6.60 3.89 6.28
CA ALA A 186 6.86 3.99 7.70
C ALA A 186 6.35 5.35 8.22
N PHE A 187 5.81 5.40 9.42
CA PHE A 187 5.30 6.64 10.00
C PHE A 187 5.49 6.69 11.50
N GLY A 188 5.53 7.90 12.07
CA GLY A 188 5.65 8.09 13.51
C GLY A 188 5.99 9.53 13.88
N ASN A 189 6.08 9.81 15.18
CA ASN A 189 6.51 11.11 15.65
C ASN A 189 7.95 11.41 15.20
N GLN A 190 8.24 12.64 14.80
CA GLN A 190 9.59 13.08 14.39
C GLN A 190 10.67 12.82 15.45
N ASP A 191 10.32 12.75 16.74
CA ASP A 191 11.25 12.40 17.82
C ASP A 191 11.86 10.99 17.62
N ILE A 192 11.22 10.12 16.83
CA ILE A 192 11.72 8.80 16.47
C ILE A 192 13.07 8.84 15.72
N GLU A 193 13.41 9.97 15.10
CA GLU A 193 14.72 10.17 14.47
C GLU A 193 15.87 10.08 15.48
N GLN A 194 15.60 10.34 16.77
CA GLN A 194 16.58 10.25 17.85
C GLN A 194 16.64 8.84 18.48
N SER A 195 15.89 7.87 17.96
CA SER A 195 15.87 6.50 18.51
C SER A 195 17.24 5.84 18.45
N GLU A 196 17.68 5.23 19.56
CA GLU A 196 18.90 4.42 19.61
C GLU A 196 18.71 3.04 18.93
N ASN A 197 17.49 2.70 18.55
CA ASN A 197 17.17 1.42 17.95
C ASN A 197 17.69 1.32 16.50
N GLN A 198 18.60 0.38 16.26
CA GLN A 198 19.23 0.18 14.94
C GLN A 198 18.24 -0.25 13.84
N THR A 199 17.18 -0.95 14.19
CA THR A 199 16.12 -1.35 13.24
C THR A 199 15.33 -0.13 12.79
N THR A 200 14.90 0.72 13.72
CA THR A 200 14.25 2.00 13.41
C THR A 200 15.14 2.86 12.52
N GLN A 201 16.42 3.02 12.89
CA GLN A 201 17.37 3.80 12.10
C GLN A 201 17.58 3.22 10.70
N THR A 202 17.65 1.89 10.56
CA THR A 202 17.76 1.24 9.24
C THR A 202 16.56 1.59 8.34
N ILE A 203 15.34 1.58 8.89
CA ILE A 203 14.14 1.95 8.12
C ILE A 203 14.19 3.44 7.74
N LEU A 204 14.53 4.31 8.70
CA LEU A 204 14.63 5.76 8.50
C LEU A 204 15.72 6.17 7.50
N GLU A 205 16.84 5.44 7.45
CA GLU A 205 17.95 5.70 6.53
C GLU A 205 17.64 5.21 5.11
N HIS A 206 16.83 4.15 4.99
CA HIS A 206 16.51 3.56 3.69
C HIS A 206 15.48 4.38 2.91
N PHE A 207 14.45 4.89 3.60
CA PHE A 207 13.34 5.58 2.96
C PHE A 207 13.45 7.10 3.03
N LYS A 208 12.99 7.77 1.98
CA LYS A 208 12.92 9.23 1.92
C LYS A 208 11.97 9.79 2.97
N LYS A 209 12.27 10.98 3.51
CA LYS A 209 11.51 11.54 4.65
C LYS A 209 10.60 12.69 4.25
N LEU A 210 9.29 12.48 4.37
CA LEU A 210 8.26 13.53 4.30
C LEU A 210 7.92 13.97 5.73
N ARG A 211 8.15 15.24 6.06
CA ARG A 211 7.90 15.77 7.41
C ARG A 211 6.66 16.65 7.46
N VAL A 212 5.95 16.59 8.59
CA VAL A 212 4.82 17.48 8.91
C VAL A 212 5.07 18.16 10.25
N THR A 213 5.21 19.48 10.23
CA THR A 213 5.51 20.28 11.43
C THR A 213 4.54 21.45 11.48
N GLU A 214 3.88 21.63 12.63
CA GLU A 214 2.86 22.66 12.86
C GLU A 214 1.76 22.66 11.79
N GLY A 215 1.41 21.46 11.30
CA GLY A 215 0.43 21.25 10.25
C GLY A 215 0.95 21.48 8.83
N GLU A 216 2.21 21.88 8.61
CA GLU A 216 2.76 22.14 7.29
C GLU A 216 3.67 21.00 6.81
N PHE A 217 3.55 20.64 5.53
CA PHE A 217 4.37 19.59 4.92
C PHE A 217 5.67 20.18 4.36
N ALA A 218 6.80 19.60 4.76
CA ALA A 218 8.10 19.95 4.22
C ALA A 218 8.36 19.21 2.90
N ILE A 219 7.94 19.83 1.78
CA ILE A 219 8.21 19.31 0.43
C ILE A 219 9.64 19.69 0.02
N THR A 220 10.57 18.75 0.16
CA THR A 220 11.99 18.94 -0.16
C THR A 220 12.35 18.32 -1.52
N LYS A 221 13.55 18.64 -2.04
CA LYS A 221 14.08 18.04 -3.28
C LYS A 221 14.20 16.52 -3.23
N GLU A 222 14.30 15.97 -2.02
CA GLU A 222 14.34 14.53 -1.79
C GLU A 222 12.99 13.89 -2.17
N ILE A 223 11.88 14.53 -1.78
CA ILE A 223 10.51 14.07 -2.01
C ILE A 223 10.03 14.43 -3.41
N PHE A 224 10.32 15.66 -3.87
CA PHE A 224 9.85 16.18 -5.13
C PHE A 224 10.95 17.01 -5.81
N GLU A 225 11.40 16.57 -6.98
CA GLU A 225 12.58 17.16 -7.65
C GLU A 225 12.35 18.64 -8.03
N PHE A 226 11.12 19.01 -8.37
CA PHE A 226 10.75 20.34 -8.87
C PHE A 226 10.27 21.29 -7.75
N VAL A 227 10.98 21.36 -6.63
CA VAL A 227 10.61 22.24 -5.50
C VAL A 227 10.51 23.72 -5.87
N GLU A 228 11.11 24.15 -6.98
CA GLU A 228 11.00 25.51 -7.49
C GLU A 228 9.53 25.87 -7.82
N LEU A 229 8.67 24.88 -8.10
CA LEU A 229 7.23 25.10 -8.27
C LEU A 229 6.53 25.56 -6.97
N LEU A 230 7.14 25.33 -5.80
CA LEU A 230 6.61 25.80 -4.51
C LEU A 230 6.80 27.30 -4.31
N GLU A 231 7.57 27.98 -5.18
CA GLU A 231 7.72 29.44 -5.12
C GLU A 231 6.42 30.18 -5.48
N ASP A 232 5.60 29.59 -6.35
CA ASP A 232 4.36 30.19 -6.83
C ASP A 232 3.13 29.27 -6.73
N HIS A 233 3.28 28.05 -6.20
CA HIS A 233 2.18 27.14 -5.90
C HIS A 233 2.07 26.85 -4.40
N THR A 234 0.83 26.66 -3.93
CA THR A 234 0.54 26.21 -2.57
C THR A 234 0.28 24.70 -2.56
N PHE A 235 1.06 23.95 -1.78
CA PHE A 235 0.81 22.54 -1.56
C PHE A 235 -0.41 22.31 -0.65
N LYS A 236 -1.27 21.38 -1.04
CA LYS A 236 -2.30 20.82 -0.15
C LYS A 236 -2.18 19.30 -0.15
N SER A 237 -2.02 18.74 1.05
CA SER A 237 -1.95 17.30 1.25
C SER A 237 -3.24 16.61 0.82
N LEU A 238 -3.08 15.36 0.39
CA LEU A 238 -4.21 14.50 0.02
C LEU A 238 -5.21 14.37 1.19
N ASP A 239 -6.46 14.77 0.94
CA ASP A 239 -7.60 14.57 1.85
C ASP A 239 -8.85 14.32 1.01
N LEU A 240 -8.93 13.13 0.43
CA LEU A 240 -10.01 12.72 -0.47
C LEU A 240 -11.27 12.30 0.29
N ASP A 241 -12.41 12.22 -0.41
CA ASP A 241 -13.65 11.62 0.11
C ASP A 241 -13.46 10.12 0.37
N LYS A 242 -13.09 9.81 1.61
CA LYS A 242 -12.77 8.46 2.06
C LYS A 242 -13.97 7.51 1.96
N GLY A 243 -15.19 8.02 2.15
CA GLY A 243 -16.41 7.23 2.03
C GLY A 243 -16.65 6.78 0.59
N ALA A 244 -16.51 7.70 -0.37
CA ALA A 244 -16.62 7.39 -1.79
C ALA A 244 -15.52 6.41 -2.26
N LEU A 245 -14.27 6.63 -1.84
CA LEU A 245 -13.16 5.74 -2.20
C LEU A 245 -13.32 4.33 -1.62
N MET A 246 -13.75 4.22 -0.35
CA MET A 246 -14.04 2.94 0.28
C MET A 246 -15.15 2.19 -0.47
N GLN A 247 -16.25 2.87 -0.83
CA GLN A 247 -17.32 2.26 -1.63
C GLN A 247 -16.83 1.79 -3.00
N LYS A 248 -15.95 2.57 -3.65
CA LYS A 248 -15.34 2.18 -4.91
C LYS A 248 -14.42 0.96 -4.75
N ALA A 249 -13.59 0.92 -3.71
CA ALA A 249 -12.75 -0.25 -3.40
C ALA A 249 -13.59 -1.51 -3.15
N LEU A 250 -14.72 -1.38 -2.44
CA LEU A 250 -15.68 -2.47 -2.21
C LEU A 250 -16.44 -2.89 -3.47
N THR A 251 -16.75 -1.95 -4.36
CA THR A 251 -17.44 -2.26 -5.63
C THR A 251 -16.49 -2.92 -6.62
N ASN A 252 -15.24 -2.46 -6.70
CA ASN A 252 -14.17 -3.18 -7.40
C ASN A 252 -14.07 -4.62 -6.86
N ALA A 253 -14.33 -4.81 -5.56
CA ALA A 253 -14.37 -6.11 -4.93
C ALA A 253 -15.50 -7.06 -5.31
N ASP A 254 -16.28 -6.69 -6.33
CA ASP A 254 -17.36 -7.47 -6.91
C ASP A 254 -18.22 -8.13 -5.82
N ILE A 255 -18.58 -7.37 -4.79
CA ILE A 255 -19.38 -7.85 -3.66
C ILE A 255 -20.74 -8.37 -4.16
N GLU A 256 -21.20 -7.91 -5.34
CA GLU A 256 -22.37 -8.46 -6.01
C GLU A 256 -22.19 -9.95 -6.37
N SER A 257 -20.98 -10.40 -6.69
CA SER A 257 -20.66 -11.83 -6.91
C SER A 257 -20.67 -12.67 -5.62
N LEU A 258 -20.37 -12.04 -4.47
CA LEU A 258 -20.37 -12.66 -3.13
C LEU A 258 -21.78 -12.72 -2.51
N ILE A 259 -22.66 -11.80 -2.89
CA ILE A 259 -24.06 -11.75 -2.45
C ILE A 259 -24.99 -12.50 -3.43
N ASN A 260 -24.47 -12.95 -4.58
CA ASN A 260 -25.26 -13.66 -5.57
C ASN A 260 -25.78 -15.01 -4.98
N PRO A 261 -27.10 -15.17 -4.76
CA PRO A 261 -27.63 -16.39 -4.14
C PRO A 261 -27.39 -17.66 -4.97
N GLU A 262 -27.00 -17.53 -6.24
CA GLU A 262 -26.59 -18.67 -7.08
C GLU A 262 -25.20 -19.25 -6.73
N ASN A 263 -24.33 -18.48 -6.06
CA ASN A 263 -23.01 -18.93 -5.58
C ASN A 263 -23.07 -19.54 -4.17
N ILE A 264 -24.17 -19.37 -3.44
CA ILE A 264 -24.46 -20.08 -2.19
C ILE A 264 -25.02 -21.46 -2.55
N LYS A 265 -24.19 -22.31 -3.16
CA LYS A 265 -24.48 -23.75 -3.19
C LYS A 265 -24.15 -24.29 -1.81
N LEU A 266 -25.19 -24.38 -0.98
CA LEU A 266 -25.20 -25.25 0.20
C LEU A 266 -24.58 -26.60 -0.20
N GLU A 267 -23.51 -27.00 0.48
CA GLU A 267 -22.99 -28.36 0.46
C GLU A 267 -24.03 -29.31 1.09
N GLU A 268 -25.15 -29.55 0.40
CA GLU A 268 -26.02 -30.69 0.68
C GLU A 268 -25.41 -31.91 0.01
N ASN A 269 -24.41 -32.53 0.62
CA ASN A 269 -24.07 -33.94 0.44
C ASN A 269 -23.07 -34.45 1.49
N THR A 270 -23.36 -34.26 2.79
CA THR A 270 -22.93 -35.24 3.78
C THR A 270 -23.89 -36.42 3.74
N LYS A 271 -23.64 -37.34 2.80
CA LYS A 271 -24.15 -38.70 2.92
C LYS A 271 -23.49 -39.33 4.14
N VAL A 272 -24.26 -39.44 5.21
CA VAL A 272 -24.03 -40.42 6.27
C VAL A 272 -24.18 -41.80 5.64
N ASN A 273 -23.11 -42.57 5.62
CA ASN A 273 -23.12 -44.02 5.52
C ASN A 273 -22.18 -44.56 6.58
#